data_AF-X0QMU6-F1
#
_entry.id   AF-X0QMU6-F1
#
_cell.length_a   1.000
_cell.length_b   1.000
_cell.length_c   1.000
_cell.angle_alpha   90.00
_cell.angle_beta   90.00
_cell.angle_gamma   90.00
#
_symmetry.space_group_name_H-M   'P 1'
#
loop_
_entity.id
_entity.type
_entity.pdbx_description
1 polymer ?
#
loop_
_entity_poly.entity_id
_entity_poly.type
_entity_poly.pdbx_seq_one_letter_code
_entity_poly.pdbx_strand_id
1 'polypeptide(L)'
;MRIIPTKIANIIYPKDLPNGLFTSLIIACLLLGLASLRNGTDLQGWLNVIENWLLMLLIFPTATATVALPFKYRDPTLELKLMYYLGMFVAFLFTVAKLRYWR
;
A
#
# COMPACT_ATOMS: atom_id res chain seq x y z
N MET A 1 8.36 3.24 24.22
CA MET A 1 9.54 2.93 23.36
C MET A 1 9.28 3.54 21.98
N ARG A 2 9.94 4.65 21.60
CA ARG A 2 9.80 5.26 20.27
C ARG A 2 10.88 4.68 19.37
N ILE A 3 10.48 3.80 18.45
CA ILE A 3 11.39 2.98 17.64
C ILE A 3 11.85 3.73 16.37
N ILE A 4 11.26 4.90 16.06
CA ILE A 4 11.56 5.69 14.86
C ILE A 4 11.75 7.17 15.24
N PRO A 5 12.80 7.86 14.74
CA PRO A 5 12.99 9.30 14.91
C PRO A 5 11.78 10.06 14.36
N THR A 6 11.27 11.05 15.11
CA THR A 6 10.07 11.84 14.75
C THR A 6 10.16 12.48 13.37
N LYS A 7 11.37 12.86 12.94
CA LYS A 7 11.64 13.44 11.62
C LYS A 7 11.38 12.45 10.48
N ILE A 8 11.72 11.18 10.66
CA ILE A 8 11.53 10.11 9.67
C ILE A 8 10.05 9.71 9.60
N ALA A 9 9.41 9.58 10.76
CA ALA A 9 7.97 9.29 10.83
C ALA A 9 7.13 10.35 10.11
N ASN A 10 7.47 11.63 10.25
CA ASN A 10 6.77 12.74 9.55
C ASN A 10 7.00 12.78 8.04
N ILE A 11 8.04 12.10 7.52
CA ILE A 11 8.28 11.98 6.08
C ILE A 11 7.42 10.87 5.51
N ILE A 12 7.28 9.76 6.23
CA ILE A 12 6.63 8.54 5.74
C ILE A 12 5.11 8.59 5.95
N TYR A 13 4.67 8.94 7.16
CA TYR A 13 3.25 8.88 7.54
C TYR A 13 2.53 10.21 7.29
N PRO A 14 1.22 10.16 6.96
CA PRO A 14 0.37 11.35 6.95
C PRO A 14 0.20 11.89 8.37
N LYS A 15 -0.13 13.17 8.48
CA LYS A 15 -0.33 13.82 9.76
C LYS A 15 -1.65 13.35 10.38
N ASP A 16 -1.73 13.42 11.70
CA ASP A 16 -2.97 13.25 12.47
C ASP A 16 -3.58 11.84 12.52
N LEU A 17 -2.95 10.83 11.89
CA LEU A 17 -3.38 9.43 11.96
C LEU A 17 -2.33 8.53 12.64
N PRO A 18 -2.75 7.49 13.39
CA PRO A 18 -1.82 6.65 14.12
C PRO A 18 -0.96 5.81 13.16
N ASN A 19 0.36 6.00 13.24
CA ASN A 19 1.36 5.32 12.40
C ASN A 19 1.17 3.80 12.35
N GLY A 20 0.68 3.19 13.45
CA GLY A 20 0.43 1.76 13.54
C GLY A 20 -0.54 1.23 12.47
N LEU A 21 -1.52 2.03 12.03
CA LEU A 21 -2.46 1.61 10.97
C LEU A 21 -1.77 1.50 9.61
N PHE A 22 -0.88 2.42 9.29
CA PHE A 22 -0.14 2.37 8.02
C PHE A 22 0.91 1.27 8.04
N THR A 23 1.60 1.09 9.18
CA THR A 23 2.54 -0.02 9.36
C THR A 23 1.83 -1.38 9.23
N SER A 24 0.65 -1.54 9.85
CA SER A 24 -0.12 -2.79 9.75
C SER A 24 -0.61 -3.02 8.32
N LEU A 25 -1.03 -1.98 7.60
CA LEU A 25 -1.41 -2.08 6.19
C LEU A 25 -0.25 -2.54 5.31
N ILE A 26 0.94 -1.96 5.49
CA ILE A 26 2.14 -2.37 4.75
C ILE A 26 2.47 -3.84 5.05
N ILE A 27 2.47 -4.23 6.33
CA ILE A 27 2.73 -5.63 6.74
C ILE A 27 1.70 -6.57 6.12
N ALA A 28 0.42 -6.20 6.13
CA ALA A 28 -0.64 -7.02 5.55
C ALA A 28 -0.47 -7.19 4.03
N CYS A 29 -0.12 -6.13 3.31
CA CYS A 29 0.18 -6.20 1.87
C CYS A 29 1.40 -7.08 1.59
N LEU A 30 2.43 -7.02 2.44
CA LEU A 30 3.62 -7.86 2.33
C LEU A 30 3.26 -9.34 2.51
N LEU A 31 2.50 -9.68 3.55
CA LEU A 31 2.06 -11.05 3.82
C LEU A 31 1.15 -11.61 2.71
N LEU A 32 0.22 -10.80 2.18
CA LEU A 32 -0.65 -11.21 1.08
C LEU A 32 0.12 -11.43 -0.22
N GLY A 33 1.10 -10.57 -0.54
CA GLY A 33 1.96 -10.81 -1.69
C GLY A 33 2.76 -12.09 -1.54
N LEU A 34 3.29 -12.36 -0.34
CA LEU A 34 4.02 -13.58 -0.03
C LEU A 34 3.15 -14.85 -0.14
N ALA A 35 1.86 -14.76 0.21
CA ALA A 35 0.92 -15.87 0.05
C ALA A 35 0.77 -16.33 -1.42
N SER A 36 1.14 -15.49 -2.39
CA SER A 36 1.17 -15.84 -3.81
C SER A 36 2.18 -16.93 -4.17
N LEU A 37 3.20 -17.17 -3.33
CA LEU A 37 4.17 -18.27 -3.50
C LEU A 37 3.50 -19.65 -3.55
N ARG A 38 2.32 -19.81 -2.95
CA ARG A 38 1.58 -21.08 -2.99
C ARG A 38 1.14 -21.47 -4.42
N ASN A 39 1.08 -20.52 -5.35
CA ASN A 39 0.44 -20.70 -6.65
C ASN A 39 1.39 -21.11 -7.79
N GLY A 40 2.71 -21.23 -7.56
CA GLY A 40 3.65 -21.54 -8.65
C GLY A 40 4.96 -22.18 -8.18
N THR A 41 5.63 -22.90 -9.07
CA THR A 41 6.94 -23.51 -8.84
C THR A 41 8.07 -22.49 -9.03
N ASP A 42 9.03 -22.51 -8.10
CA ASP A 42 10.26 -21.69 -8.05
C ASP A 42 10.13 -20.27 -8.61
N LEU A 43 10.60 -20.04 -9.84
CA LEU A 43 10.84 -18.70 -10.38
C LEU A 43 9.55 -17.94 -10.67
N GLN A 44 8.51 -18.64 -11.14
CA GLN A 44 7.24 -18.03 -11.51
C GLN A 44 6.42 -17.64 -10.27
N GLY A 45 6.56 -18.40 -9.18
CA GLY A 45 5.98 -18.05 -7.88
C GLY A 45 6.57 -16.75 -7.33
N TRP A 46 7.89 -16.61 -7.35
CA TRP A 46 8.57 -15.39 -6.92
C TRP A 46 8.24 -14.17 -7.78
N LEU A 47 8.13 -14.34 -9.10
CA LEU A 47 7.74 -13.26 -10.01
C LEU A 47 6.34 -12.73 -9.68
N ASN A 48 5.40 -13.64 -9.37
CA ASN A 48 4.03 -13.30 -8.98
C ASN A 48 3.96 -12.59 -7.61
N VAL A 49 4.85 -12.92 -6.67
CA VAL A 49 4.98 -12.18 -5.39
C VAL A 49 5.43 -10.75 -5.65
N ILE A 50 6.48 -10.58 -6.47
CA ILE A 50 7.04 -9.26 -6.80
C ILE A 50 5.99 -8.41 -7.53
N GLU A 51 5.29 -9.01 -8.50
CA GLU A 51 4.21 -8.33 -9.23
C GLU A 51 3.08 -7.88 -8.28
N ASN A 52 2.65 -8.75 -7.36
CA ASN A 52 1.64 -8.41 -6.37
C ASN A 52 2.09 -7.28 -5.44
N TRP A 53 3.34 -7.31 -4.96
CA TRP A 53 3.88 -6.21 -4.15
C TRP A 53 4.00 -4.92 -4.94
N LEU A 54 4.46 -4.98 -6.19
CA LEU A 54 4.57 -3.84 -7.08
C LEU A 54 3.18 -3.20 -7.30
N LEU A 55 2.15 -4.01 -7.55
CA LEU A 55 0.79 -3.53 -7.74
C LEU A 55 0.21 -2.90 -6.47
N MET A 56 0.30 -3.59 -5.33
CA MET A 56 -0.31 -3.15 -4.07
C MET A 56 0.43 -2.01 -3.39
N LEU A 57 1.77 -1.98 -3.46
CA LEU A 57 2.59 -1.00 -2.75
C LEU A 57 3.01 0.17 -3.64
N LEU A 58 3.10 -0.01 -4.95
CA LEU A 58 3.63 1.02 -5.85
C LEU A 58 2.59 1.50 -6.85
N ILE A 59 2.14 0.66 -7.78
CA ILE A 59 1.34 1.09 -8.94
C ILE A 59 -0.01 1.67 -8.52
N PHE A 60 -0.85 0.94 -7.78
CA PHE A 60 -2.16 1.47 -7.39
C PHE A 60 -2.06 2.68 -6.45
N PRO A 61 -1.19 2.67 -5.41
CA PRO A 61 -0.96 3.84 -4.56
C PRO A 61 -0.49 5.08 -5.34
N THR A 62 0.48 4.94 -6.23
CA THR A 62 1.00 6.05 -7.04
C THR A 62 0.00 6.55 -8.06
N ALA A 63 -0.75 5.65 -8.72
CA ALA A 63 -1.82 6.03 -9.65
C ALA A 63 -2.90 6.84 -8.91
N THR A 64 -3.32 6.39 -7.73
CA THR A 64 -4.30 7.09 -6.89
C THR A 64 -3.78 8.47 -6.49
N ALA A 65 -2.53 8.57 -6.05
CA ALA A 65 -1.91 9.85 -5.71
C ALA A 65 -1.78 10.79 -6.93
N THR A 66 -1.50 10.25 -8.12
CA THR A 66 -1.37 11.00 -9.37
C THR A 66 -2.72 11.57 -9.81
N VAL A 67 -3.78 10.77 -9.76
CA VAL A 67 -5.15 11.22 -10.01
C VAL A 67 -5.59 12.25 -8.96
N ALA A 68 -5.03 12.19 -7.75
CA ALA A 68 -5.30 13.16 -6.71
C ALA A 68 -4.52 14.49 -6.82
N LEU A 69 -3.51 14.57 -7.71
CA LEU A 69 -2.69 15.78 -7.87
C LEU A 69 -3.52 17.03 -8.21
N PRO A 70 -4.48 17.02 -9.16
CA PRO A 70 -5.30 18.19 -9.46
C PRO A 70 -6.06 18.71 -8.23
N PHE A 71 -6.53 17.81 -7.35
CA PHE A 71 -7.20 18.21 -6.11
C PHE A 71 -6.22 18.84 -5.12
N LYS A 72 -4.97 18.38 -5.07
CA LYS A 72 -3.92 19.02 -4.25
C LYS A 72 -3.61 20.43 -4.74
N TYR A 73 -3.59 20.65 -6.05
CA TYR A 73 -3.38 21.98 -6.62
C TYR A 73 -4.54 22.93 -6.31
N ARG A 74 -5.76 22.39 -6.15
CA ARG A 74 -6.96 23.17 -5.80
C ARG A 74 -7.12 23.41 -4.30
N ASP A 75 -6.78 22.43 -3.46
CA ASP A 75 -6.92 22.47 -2.01
C ASP A 75 -5.59 22.17 -1.31
N PRO A 76 -4.98 23.17 -0.63
CA PRO A 76 -3.70 23.00 0.04
C PRO A 76 -3.79 22.07 1.26
N THR A 77 -4.97 21.83 1.82
CA THR A 77 -5.17 20.98 3.01
C THR A 77 -5.10 19.49 2.69
N LEU A 78 -5.30 19.10 1.43
CA LEU A 78 -5.26 17.70 1.00
C LEU A 78 -3.85 17.10 1.19
N GLU A 79 -3.71 16.00 1.93
CA GLU A 79 -2.43 15.31 2.05
C GLU A 79 -2.26 14.23 0.97
N LEU A 80 -1.30 14.42 0.05
CA LEU A 80 -0.95 13.43 -0.99
C LEU A 80 -0.57 12.06 -0.41
N LYS A 81 0.05 12.03 0.77
CA LYS A 81 0.39 10.78 1.47
C LYS A 81 -0.85 10.00 1.84
N LEU A 82 -1.90 10.68 2.27
CA LEU A 82 -3.16 10.05 2.63
C LEU A 82 -3.81 9.41 1.40
N MET A 83 -3.73 10.06 0.23
CA MET A 83 -4.20 9.51 -1.04
C MET A 83 -3.39 8.29 -1.49
N TYR A 84 -2.07 8.31 -1.27
CA TYR A 84 -1.21 7.15 -1.52
C TYR A 84 -1.61 5.95 -0.64
N TYR A 85 -1.75 6.14 0.67
CA TYR A 85 -2.18 5.08 1.58
C TYR A 85 -3.63 4.64 1.35
N LEU A 86 -4.50 5.53 0.90
CA LEU A 86 -5.84 5.18 0.43
C LEU A 86 -5.75 4.23 -0.77
N GLY A 87 -4.92 4.54 -1.75
CA GLY A 87 -4.68 3.65 -2.90
C GLY A 87 -4.13 2.29 -2.48
N MET A 88 -3.23 2.24 -1.50
CA MET A 88 -2.70 1.00 -0.92
C MET A 88 -3.79 0.18 -0.23
N PHE A 89 -4.67 0.85 0.52
CA PHE A 89 -5.80 0.21 1.18
C PHE A 89 -6.82 -0.35 0.17
N VAL A 90 -7.11 0.39 -0.89
CA VAL A 90 -7.98 -0.07 -1.98
C VAL A 90 -7.37 -1.29 -2.66
N ALA A 91 -6.07 -1.28 -2.98
CA ALA A 91 -5.37 -2.42 -3.57
C ALA A 91 -5.39 -3.66 -2.66
N PHE A 92 -5.26 -3.45 -1.35
CA PHE A 92 -5.42 -4.51 -0.34
C PHE A 92 -6.83 -5.12 -0.42
N LEU A 93 -7.89 -4.30 -0.41
CA LEU A 93 -9.27 -4.78 -0.52
C LEU A 93 -9.52 -5.55 -1.83
N PHE A 94 -9.00 -5.05 -2.96
CA PHE A 94 -9.09 -5.75 -4.24
C PHE A 94 -8.41 -7.11 -4.20
N THR A 95 -7.24 -7.20 -3.57
CA THR A 95 -6.50 -8.45 -3.45
C THR A 95 -7.23 -9.45 -2.56
N VAL A 96 -7.79 -9.00 -1.43
CA VAL A 96 -8.64 -9.83 -0.57
C VAL A 96 -9.90 -10.30 -1.31
N ALA A 97 -10.55 -9.41 -2.07
CA ALA A 97 -11.71 -9.77 -2.88
C ALA A 97 -11.34 -10.79 -3.96
N LYS A 98 -10.20 -10.63 -4.64
CA LYS A 98 -9.68 -11.58 -5.61
C LYS A 98 -9.53 -12.97 -5.00
N LEU A 99 -9.00 -13.08 -3.77
CA LEU A 99 -8.90 -14.36 -3.06
C LEU A 99 -10.26 -15.03 -2.83
N ARG A 100 -11.35 -14.27 -2.67
CA ARG A 100 -12.71 -14.83 -2.52
C ARG A 100 -13.22 -15.47 -3.82
N TYR A 101 -12.85 -14.91 -4.97
CA TYR A 101 -13.25 -15.42 -6.29
C TYR A 101 -12.35 -16.54 -6.79
N TRP A 102 -11.24 -16.82 -6.11
CA TRP A 102 -10.32 -17.92 -6.40
C TRP A 102 -10.78 -19.24 -5.76
N ARG A 103 -12.07 -19.54 -5.87
CA ARG A 103 -12.68 -20.78 -5.38
C ARG A 103 -12.82 -21.80 -6.50
#